data_AF-U4TLR4-F1
#
_entry.id   AF-U4TLR4-F1
#
_cell.length_a   1.000
_cell.length_b   1.000
_cell.length_c   1.000
_cell.angle_alpha   90.00
_cell.angle_beta   90.00
_cell.angle_gamma   90.00
#
_symmetry.space_group_name_H-M   'P 1'
#
loop_
_entity.id
_entity.type
_entity.pdbx_description
1 polymer ?
#
loop_
_entity_poly.entity_id
_entity_poly.type
_entity_poly.pdbx_seq_one_letter_code
_entity_poly.pdbx_strand_id
1 'polypeptide(L)'
;MKKFMLVLVSLLTLFTLAGCNRGTAYYYHIEDQGTRFASKDKNGVVQAHLYRYDVTAKDAEGKEHKISFTTVKDAPLKMHAWLKLTAKNGEITSWEQVQPNEVPEKAR
;
A
#
# COMPACT_ATOMS: atom_id res chain seq x y z
N MET A 1 11.97 26.38 -4.61
CA MET A 1 10.83 26.40 -3.66
C MET A 1 9.75 25.46 -4.15
N LYS A 2 9.70 24.24 -3.61
CA LYS A 2 8.58 23.30 -3.78
C LYS A 2 8.53 22.55 -2.46
N LYS A 3 7.62 22.97 -1.59
CA LYS A 3 7.47 22.46 -0.23
C LYS A 3 7.02 21.00 -0.36
N PHE A 4 7.89 20.04 -0.06
CA PHE A 4 7.50 18.65 0.14
C PHE A 4 6.64 18.60 1.39
N MET A 5 5.33 18.67 1.18
CA MET A 5 4.34 18.61 2.25
C MET A 5 4.24 17.15 2.72
N LEU A 6 5.22 16.74 3.54
CA LEU A 6 5.10 15.57 4.40
C LEU A 6 4.10 15.94 5.50
N VAL A 7 2.81 15.78 5.22
CA VAL A 7 1.82 15.84 6.28
C VAL A 7 1.80 14.49 6.98
N LEU A 8 2.52 14.41 8.10
CA LEU A 8 2.30 13.41 9.12
C LEU A 8 1.04 13.86 9.89
N VAL A 9 -0.14 13.49 9.41
CA VAL A 9 -1.37 13.67 10.19
C VAL A 9 -1.42 12.55 11.22
N SER A 10 -0.80 12.80 12.37
CA SER A 10 -1.17 12.11 13.61
C SER A 10 -2.49 12.72 14.09
N LEU A 11 -3.61 12.16 13.64
CA LEU A 11 -4.92 12.55 14.17
C LEU A 11 -5.66 11.29 14.62
N LEU A 12 -5.68 11.14 15.94
CA LEU A 12 -6.51 10.22 16.69
C LEU A 12 -7.98 10.64 16.46
N THR A 13 -8.62 10.12 15.42
CA THR A 13 -10.08 10.26 15.24
C THR A 13 -10.76 8.92 15.44
N LEU A 14 -11.68 8.94 16.41
CA LEU A 14 -12.56 7.85 16.80
C LEU A 14 -13.29 7.24 15.60
N PHE A 15 -13.53 5.94 15.70
CA PHE A 15 -14.49 5.12 14.95
C PHE A 15 -15.61 5.93 14.25
N THR A 16 -15.57 5.99 12.92
CA THR A 16 -16.79 6.04 12.11
C THR A 16 -16.75 4.89 11.11
N LEU A 17 -17.47 3.82 11.44
CA LEU A 17 -18.02 2.88 10.46
C LEU A 17 -19.00 3.65 9.56
N ALA A 18 -18.50 4.38 8.57
CA ALA A 18 -19.31 5.03 7.54
C ALA A 18 -18.48 5.37 6.28
N GLY A 19 -18.43 4.43 5.33
CA GLY A 19 -18.82 4.75 3.95
C GLY A 19 -17.98 5.71 3.09
N CYS A 20 -16.68 5.90 3.32
CA CYS A 20 -15.84 6.71 2.41
C CYS A 20 -14.57 5.97 1.93
N ASN A 21 -14.74 4.80 1.32
CA ASN A 21 -13.79 4.34 0.31
C ASN A 21 -14.58 3.63 -0.79
N ARG A 22 -14.68 4.24 -1.98
CA ARG A 22 -15.35 3.65 -3.17
C ARG A 22 -14.52 2.51 -3.78
N GLY A 23 -13.87 1.69 -2.98
CA GLY A 23 -12.93 0.66 -3.41
C GLY A 23 -12.79 -0.47 -2.40
N THR A 24 -12.43 -1.65 -2.88
CA THR A 24 -12.24 -2.86 -2.06
C THR A 24 -10.93 -2.78 -1.29
N ALA A 25 -10.98 -3.02 0.02
CA ALA A 25 -9.79 -2.99 0.88
C ALA A 25 -9.20 -4.39 1.05
N TYR A 26 -7.88 -4.48 0.98
CA TYR A 26 -7.09 -5.67 1.28
C TYR A 26 -5.97 -5.33 2.26
N TYR A 27 -5.56 -6.30 3.06
CA TYR A 27 -4.59 -6.15 4.13
C TYR A 27 -3.41 -7.09 3.89
N TYR A 28 -2.20 -6.55 4.00
CA TYR A 28 -0.96 -7.29 3.77
C TYR A 28 0.05 -6.96 4.86
N HIS A 29 0.64 -8.01 5.44
CA HIS A 29 1.76 -7.88 6.35
C HIS A 29 3.06 -7.99 5.55
N ILE A 30 3.90 -6.96 5.63
CA ILE A 30 5.10 -6.90 4.78
C ILE A 30 6.15 -7.89 5.31
N GLU A 31 6.48 -8.88 4.48
CA GLU A 31 7.43 -9.95 4.77
C GLU A 31 8.68 -9.94 3.86
N ASP A 32 8.62 -9.26 2.71
CA ASP A 32 9.77 -9.04 1.83
C ASP A 32 9.97 -7.55 1.45
N GLN A 33 11.12 -7.27 0.82
CA GLN A 33 11.51 -5.91 0.40
C GLN A 33 11.00 -5.53 -1.00
N GLY A 34 10.23 -6.41 -1.65
CA GLY A 34 9.81 -6.27 -3.03
C GLY A 34 10.96 -6.41 -4.04
N THR A 35 10.60 -6.40 -5.32
CA THR A 35 11.55 -6.41 -6.43
C THR A 35 11.83 -4.99 -6.90
N ARG A 36 13.08 -4.54 -6.76
CA ARG A 36 13.51 -3.22 -7.23
C ARG A 36 13.72 -3.21 -8.75
N PHE A 37 13.23 -2.17 -9.42
CA PHE A 37 13.53 -1.89 -10.82
C PHE A 37 13.56 -0.37 -11.09
N ALA A 38 14.02 0.01 -12.27
CA ALA A 38 14.08 1.40 -12.70
C ALA A 38 13.13 1.62 -13.87
N SER A 39 12.30 2.66 -13.80
CA SER A 39 11.60 3.17 -14.97
C SER A 39 12.59 4.01 -15.78
N LYS A 40 12.67 3.73 -17.08
CA LYS A 40 13.53 4.43 -18.02
C LYS A 40 12.68 5.04 -19.13
N ASP A 41 13.08 6.22 -19.59
CA ASP A 41 12.50 6.79 -20.80
C ASP A 41 13.01 6.09 -22.08
N LYS A 42 12.55 6.56 -23.24
CA LYS A 42 12.95 6.04 -24.56
C LYS A 42 14.46 6.16 -24.85
N ASN A 43 15.19 6.99 -24.11
CA ASN A 43 16.62 7.20 -24.27
C ASN A 43 17.43 6.42 -23.21
N GLY A 44 16.77 5.65 -22.34
CA GLY A 44 17.40 4.86 -21.29
C GLY A 44 17.74 5.63 -20.02
N VAL A 45 17.30 6.89 -19.90
CA VAL A 45 17.52 7.71 -18.70
C VAL A 45 16.59 7.24 -17.59
N VAL A 46 17.13 6.99 -16.39
CA VAL A 46 16.34 6.58 -15.23
C VAL A 46 15.47 7.74 -14.76
N GLN A 47 14.16 7.53 -14.81
CA GLN A 47 13.15 8.51 -14.40
C GLN A 47 12.68 8.28 -12.96
N ALA A 48 12.68 7.02 -12.50
CA ALA A 48 12.25 6.65 -11.16
C ALA A 48 12.79 5.29 -10.74
N HIS A 49 12.98 5.10 -9.44
CA HIS A 49 13.12 3.78 -8.82
C HIS A 49 11.76 3.29 -8.33
N LEU A 50 11.48 2.02 -8.58
CA LEU A 50 10.22 1.38 -8.26
C LEU A 50 10.46 0.06 -7.54
N TYR A 51 9.49 -0.30 -6.72
CA TYR A 51 9.43 -1.60 -6.06
C TYR A 51 8.10 -2.27 -6.43
N ARG A 52 8.18 -3.49 -6.97
CA ARG A 52 7.01 -4.35 -7.21
C ARG A 52 6.85 -5.34 -6.06
N TYR A 53 5.61 -5.51 -5.62
CA TYR A 53 5.21 -6.46 -4.59
C TYR A 53 4.16 -7.39 -5.20
N ASP A 54 4.46 -8.68 -5.22
CA ASP A 54 3.57 -9.74 -5.68
C ASP A 54 3.19 -10.57 -4.44
N VAL A 55 2.05 -10.24 -3.83
CA VAL A 55 1.73 -10.63 -2.44
C VAL A 55 0.40 -11.36 -2.33
N THR A 56 0.26 -12.16 -1.28
CA THR A 56 -1.04 -12.68 -0.85
C THR A 56 -1.59 -11.78 0.25
N ALA A 57 -2.61 -10.99 -0.08
CA ALA A 57 -3.29 -10.11 0.87
C ALA A 57 -4.65 -10.70 1.27
N LYS A 58 -5.14 -10.37 2.45
CA LYS A 58 -6.46 -10.80 2.92
C LYS A 58 -7.48 -9.67 2.78
N ASP A 59 -8.71 -9.96 2.39
CA ASP A 59 -9.79 -8.98 2.56
C ASP A 59 -10.26 -8.92 4.02
N ALA A 60 -11.23 -8.04 4.32
CA ALA A 60 -11.74 -7.87 5.68
C ALA A 60 -12.39 -9.14 6.27
N GLU A 61 -12.75 -10.12 5.44
CA GLU A 61 -13.31 -11.41 5.86
C GLU A 61 -12.22 -12.47 6.07
N GLY A 62 -10.96 -12.16 5.77
CA GLY A 62 -9.83 -13.06 5.89
C GLY A 62 -9.58 -13.92 4.65
N LYS A 63 -10.31 -13.70 3.56
CA LYS A 63 -10.11 -14.45 2.32
C LYS A 63 -8.87 -13.93 1.60
N GLU A 64 -8.04 -14.84 1.13
CA GLU A 64 -6.78 -14.55 0.44
C GLU A 64 -7.00 -14.13 -1.02
N HIS A 65 -6.22 -13.14 -1.45
CA HIS A 65 -6.19 -12.60 -2.80
C HIS A 65 -4.74 -12.36 -3.23
N LYS A 66 -4.38 -12.82 -4.43
CA LYS A 66 -3.09 -12.51 -5.05
C LYS A 66 -3.15 -11.11 -5.62
N ILE A 67 -2.29 -10.22 -5.14
CA ILE A 67 -2.26 -8.82 -5.52
C ILE A 67 -0.85 -8.45 -5.98
N SER A 68 -0.76 -7.81 -7.14
CA SER A 68 0.47 -7.18 -7.61
C SER A 68 0.29 -5.67 -7.54
N PHE A 69 1.22 -4.97 -6.89
CA PHE A 69 1.24 -3.51 -6.90
C PHE A 69 2.67 -2.99 -6.98
N THR A 70 2.80 -1.78 -7.52
CA THR A 70 4.08 -1.10 -7.67
C THR A 70 4.05 0.22 -6.94
N THR A 71 5.14 0.57 -6.26
CA THR A 71 5.32 1.87 -5.64
C THR A 71 6.59 2.56 -6.16
N VAL A 72 6.50 3.87 -6.36
CA VAL A 72 7.63 4.72 -6.68
C VAL A 72 8.23 5.23 -5.37
N LYS A 73 9.39 4.69 -4.99
CA LYS A 73 10.14 5.08 -3.80
C LYS A 73 11.63 4.87 -3.99
N ASP A 74 12.41 5.66 -3.25
CA ASP A 74 13.87 5.49 -3.18
C ASP A 74 14.29 4.26 -2.34
N ALA A 75 13.40 3.77 -1.48
CA ALA A 75 13.64 2.66 -0.55
C ALA A 75 12.41 1.71 -0.49
N PRO A 76 12.61 0.43 -0.12
CA PRO A 76 11.51 -0.53 0.03
C PRO A 76 10.55 -0.11 1.16
N LEU A 77 9.37 -0.73 1.18
CA LEU A 77 8.40 -0.54 2.25
C LEU A 77 8.95 -1.08 3.57
N LYS A 78 8.49 -0.50 4.69
CA LYS A 78 8.98 -0.85 6.01
C LYS A 78 8.62 -2.30 6.34
N MET A 79 9.63 -3.11 6.65
CA MET A 79 9.44 -4.50 7.05
C MET A 79 8.54 -4.64 8.27
N HIS A 80 7.71 -5.69 8.28
CA HIS A 80 6.77 -6.02 9.36
C HIS A 80 5.72 -4.96 9.65
N ALA A 81 5.52 -3.99 8.74
CA ALA A 81 4.40 -3.08 8.82
C ALA A 81 3.18 -3.68 8.13
N TRP A 82 1.99 -3.28 8.59
CA TRP A 82 0.74 -3.61 7.94
C TRP A 82 0.40 -2.57 6.89
N LEU A 83 -0.09 -3.04 5.74
CA LEU A 83 -0.62 -2.20 4.67
C LEU A 83 -2.11 -2.45 4.49
N LYS A 84 -2.84 -1.38 4.22
CA LYS A 84 -4.17 -1.42 3.62
C LYS A 84 -4.06 -0.99 2.16
N LEU A 85 -4.34 -1.92 1.25
CA LEU A 85 -4.39 -1.72 -0.19
C LEU A 85 -5.84 -1.40 -0.59
N THR A 86 -6.06 -0.37 -1.40
CA THR A 86 -7.40 0.01 -1.88
C THR A 86 -7.50 -0.21 -3.37
N ALA A 87 -8.39 -1.11 -3.78
CA ALA A 87 -8.66 -1.43 -5.18
C ALA A 87 -9.90 -0.73 -5.72
N LYS A 88 -9.86 -0.29 -6.98
CA LYS A 88 -11.05 0.16 -7.72
C LYS A 88 -11.07 -0.55 -9.06
N ASN A 89 -12.22 -1.08 -9.46
CA ASN A 89 -12.37 -1.83 -10.72
C ASN A 89 -11.36 -2.98 -10.89
N GLY A 90 -10.94 -3.63 -9.80
CA GLY A 90 -9.97 -4.73 -9.82
C GLY A 90 -8.50 -4.32 -9.77
N GLU A 91 -8.18 -3.02 -9.81
CA GLU A 91 -6.81 -2.51 -9.78
C GLU A 91 -6.49 -1.81 -8.46
N ILE A 92 -5.27 -1.99 -7.94
CA ILE A 92 -4.81 -1.27 -6.74
C ILE A 92 -4.54 0.18 -7.09
N THR A 93 -5.31 1.08 -6.48
CA THR A 93 -5.23 2.53 -6.72
C THR A 93 -4.47 3.28 -5.65
N SER A 94 -4.40 2.73 -4.43
CA SER A 94 -3.63 3.30 -3.34
C SER A 94 -3.27 2.25 -2.30
N TRP A 95 -2.31 2.59 -1.45
CA TRP A 95 -1.96 1.83 -0.28
C TRP A 95 -1.56 2.79 0.85
N GLU A 96 -1.80 2.38 2.09
CA GLU A 96 -1.43 3.14 3.29
C GLU A 96 -0.89 2.19 4.36
N GLN A 97 0.09 2.65 5.14
CA GLN A 97 0.55 1.91 6.31
C GLN A 97 -0.47 2.09 7.43
N VAL A 98 -0.92 0.99 8.02
CA VAL A 98 -1.88 0.96 9.13
C VAL A 98 -1.28 0.30 10.36
N GLN A 99 -1.85 0.57 11.52
CA GLN A 99 -1.48 -0.10 12.76
C GLN A 99 -2.13 -1.49 12.84
N PRO A 100 -1.53 -2.47 13.56
CA PRO A 100 -2.10 -3.81 13.70
C PRO A 100 -3.53 -3.85 14.29
N ASN A 101 -3.93 -2.84 15.07
CA ASN A 101 -5.28 -2.74 15.63
C ASN A 101 -6.31 -2.16 14.64
N GLU A 102 -5.87 -1.58 13.52
CA GLU A 102 -6.72 -1.09 12.44
C GLU A 102 -6.99 -2.17 11.38
N VAL A 103 -6.28 -3.29 11.44
CA VAL A 103 -6.48 -4.44 10.57
C VAL A 103 -7.62 -5.31 11.13
N PRO A 104 -8.63 -5.68 10.31
CA PRO A 104 -9.69 -6.60 10.73
C PRO A 104 -9.11 -7.88 11.30
N GLU A 105 -9.70 -8.38 12.38
CA GLU A 105 -9.17 -9.54 13.10
C GLU A 105 -8.98 -10.77 12.21
N LYS A 106 -9.89 -11.01 11.27
CA LYS A 106 -9.81 -12.10 10.30
C LYS A 106 -8.72 -11.93 9.25
N ALA A 107 -8.29 -10.69 9.01
CA ALA A 107 -7.29 -10.32 8.00
C ALA A 107 -5.87 -10.24 8.57
N ARG A 108 -5.71 -10.37 9.88
CA ARG A 108 -4.39 -10.42 10.54
C ARG A 108 -3.67 -11.75 10.34
#